data_AF-A0A094ACQ0-F1
#
_entry.id   AF-A0A094ACQ0-F1
#
_cell.length_a   1.000
_cell.length_b   1.000
_cell.length_c   1.000
_cell.angle_alpha   90.00
_cell.angle_beta   90.00
_cell.angle_gamma   90.00
#
_symmetry.space_group_name_H-M   'P 1'
#
loop_
_entity.id
_entity.type
_entity.pdbx_description
1 polymer ?
#
loop_
_entity_poly.entity_id
_entity_poly.type
_entity_poly.pdbx_seq_one_letter_code
_entity_poly.pdbx_strand_id
1 'polypeptide(L)'
;MEPPSIVSRVLNVLPTRLAVLAMRTLDRPRGAIAQFPTTLRNARRAARRPTLRSFVNIPNAFIAVWVLLLLWGERWAFHSAIKQCRWENWERWPQAATPHHLVLLADPQLVDPHTYTGRPWPLSTFTELHTDNYLRRSYTNLQLKLRPDTIFFLGDLFDGGREWATMRGDTEDPEWQTKQRAKDEAALVGYWKKNYGESFWMQEYERFGKIFFDLFNLGNPTSQANPGQRGRKIIASLPGNHDLGFGAKIKMPVRDRFEAFFGEANRVDVIANHTFVSIDSVSLSAGADKSEIDNRDVYAPVEEFLAGVQARKRRAIARELRYIRGEPEELKHPRKVQDTDGLVLKESDLLPLDPGEENSND
;
A
#
# COMPACT_ATOMS: atom_id res chain seq x y z
N MET A 1 -33.06 4.52 37.36
CA MET A 1 -31.75 3.92 37.63
C MET A 1 -30.70 4.86 37.08
N GLU A 2 -29.92 5.50 37.94
CA GLU A 2 -28.81 6.36 37.51
C GLU A 2 -27.65 5.50 36.98
N PRO A 3 -26.92 5.95 35.94
CA PRO A 3 -25.80 5.19 35.40
C PRO A 3 -24.66 5.10 36.42
N PRO A 4 -23.98 3.95 36.52
CA PRO A 4 -22.93 3.75 37.51
C PRO A 4 -21.72 4.65 37.21
N SER A 5 -21.11 5.19 38.27
CA SER A 5 -20.04 6.19 38.21
C SER A 5 -18.80 5.66 37.45
N ILE A 6 -18.03 6.55 36.82
CA ILE A 6 -16.86 6.22 36.00
C ILE A 6 -15.88 5.27 36.73
N VAL A 7 -15.76 5.43 38.05
CA VAL A 7 -14.89 4.60 38.91
C VAL A 7 -15.32 3.14 38.90
N SER A 8 -16.62 2.86 38.96
CA SER A 8 -17.15 1.50 38.93
C SER A 8 -16.92 0.80 37.58
N ARG A 9 -16.93 1.56 36.47
CA ARG A 9 -16.67 1.03 35.13
C ARG A 9 -15.19 0.67 34.96
N VAL A 10 -14.29 1.47 35.51
CA VAL A 10 -12.84 1.23 35.45
C VAL A 10 -12.45 0.02 36.30
N LEU A 11 -13.06 -0.16 37.48
CA LEU A 11 -12.78 -1.31 38.35
C LEU A 11 -13.19 -2.64 37.73
N ASN A 12 -14.24 -2.67 36.90
CA ASN A 12 -14.73 -3.87 36.23
C ASN A 12 -13.89 -4.32 35.02
N VAL A 13 -12.98 -3.48 34.54
CA VAL A 13 -12.10 -3.78 33.39
C VAL A 13 -10.70 -4.24 33.85
N LEU A 14 -10.39 -4.11 35.14
CA LEU A 14 -9.07 -4.46 35.67
C LEU A 14 -8.96 -5.95 36.05
N PRO A 15 -7.80 -6.60 35.80
CA PRO A 15 -7.54 -7.95 36.27
C PRO A 15 -7.73 -8.07 37.79
N THR A 16 -8.34 -9.17 38.24
CA THR A 16 -8.81 -9.41 39.64
C THR A 16 -7.77 -9.10 40.72
N ARG A 17 -6.48 -9.32 40.45
CA ARG A 17 -5.40 -9.01 41.41
C ARG A 17 -5.21 -7.52 41.67
N LEU A 18 -5.47 -6.65 40.68
CA LEU A 18 -5.36 -5.20 40.81
C LEU A 18 -6.61 -4.59 41.49
N ALA A 19 -7.79 -5.16 41.23
CA ALA A 19 -9.03 -4.75 41.90
C ALA A 19 -9.01 -5.04 43.42
N VAL A 20 -8.44 -6.18 43.84
CA VAL A 20 -8.28 -6.54 45.25
C VAL A 20 -7.26 -5.63 45.96
N LEU A 21 -6.21 -5.20 45.27
CA LEU A 21 -5.24 -4.24 45.81
C LEU A 21 -5.88 -2.85 46.01
N ALA A 22 -6.71 -2.42 45.05
CA ALA A 22 -7.45 -1.16 45.14
C ALA A 22 -8.47 -1.19 46.29
N MET A 23 -9.24 -2.27 46.45
CA MET A 23 -10.21 -2.39 47.54
C MET A 23 -9.56 -2.45 48.93
N ARG A 24 -8.39 -3.09 49.08
CA ARG A 24 -7.63 -3.11 50.35
C ARG A 24 -7.11 -1.74 50.80
N THR A 25 -6.93 -0.79 49.87
CA THR A 25 -6.55 0.59 50.20
C THR A 25 -7.73 1.49 50.57
N LEU A 26 -8.95 1.06 50.21
CA LEU A 26 -10.20 1.78 50.48
C LEU A 26 -10.89 1.33 51.77
N ASP A 27 -10.54 0.16 52.31
CA ASP A 27 -11.17 -0.43 53.50
C ASP A 27 -10.23 -0.45 54.72
N ARG A 28 -9.98 0.72 55.32
CA ARG A 28 -9.45 0.76 56.70
C ARG A 28 -10.38 1.57 57.60
N PRO A 29 -10.96 0.96 58.66
CA PRO A 29 -11.99 1.59 59.46
C PRO A 29 -11.43 2.60 60.45
N ARG A 30 -12.26 3.61 60.75
CA ARG A 30 -12.04 4.65 61.76
C ARG A 30 -12.47 4.14 63.13
N GLY A 31 -11.56 4.20 64.12
CA GLY A 31 -11.94 4.15 65.54
C GLY A 31 -10.82 3.74 66.49
N ALA A 32 -10.15 4.72 67.10
CA ALA A 32 -9.72 4.78 68.50
C ALA A 32 -8.65 5.87 68.69
N ILE A 33 -8.90 6.78 69.63
CA ILE A 33 -8.15 7.99 69.95
C ILE A 33 -7.07 7.66 70.99
N ALA A 34 -5.80 8.06 70.77
CA ALA A 34 -4.91 8.61 71.81
C ALA A 34 -3.48 8.89 71.30
N GLN A 35 -3.08 10.16 71.43
CA GLN A 35 -1.74 10.66 71.76
C GLN A 35 -0.60 10.63 70.71
N PHE A 36 0.03 11.81 70.60
CA PHE A 36 1.32 12.18 69.96
C PHE A 36 1.37 12.34 68.41
N PRO A 37 2.30 13.16 67.89
CA PRO A 37 2.46 14.60 68.11
C PRO A 37 2.49 15.37 66.77
N THR A 38 2.17 16.67 66.77
CA THR A 38 2.65 17.77 65.88
C THR A 38 3.15 17.51 64.44
N THR A 39 2.74 16.45 63.75
CA THR A 39 3.20 16.11 62.38
C THR A 39 2.11 16.37 61.33
N LEU A 40 0.85 16.49 61.75
CA LEU A 40 -0.28 16.85 60.88
C LEU A 40 -0.44 18.35 60.61
N ARG A 41 0.29 19.23 61.33
CA ARG A 41 0.35 20.66 60.98
C ARG A 41 1.22 20.94 59.75
N ASN A 42 2.15 20.04 59.41
CA ASN A 42 2.99 20.17 58.21
C ASN A 42 2.40 19.47 56.98
N ALA A 43 1.56 18.45 57.16
CA ALA A 43 0.85 17.80 56.04
C ALA A 43 -0.23 18.69 55.38
N ARG A 44 -0.77 19.70 56.10
CA ARG A 44 -1.66 20.72 55.52
C ARG A 44 -0.92 21.90 54.85
N ARG A 45 0.41 21.99 54.97
CA ARG A 45 1.23 22.99 54.25
C ARG A 45 1.81 22.48 52.93
N ALA A 46 1.71 21.17 52.65
CA ALA A 46 2.18 20.56 51.40
C ALA A 46 1.07 20.34 50.35
N ALA A 47 -0.21 20.54 50.70
CA ALA A 47 -1.28 20.63 49.71
C ALA A 47 -1.38 22.09 49.18
N ARG A 48 -0.29 22.59 48.59
CA ARG A 48 -0.39 23.76 47.71
C ARG A 48 -1.30 23.34 46.57
N ARG A 49 -2.49 23.95 46.47
CA ARG A 49 -3.27 23.95 45.22
C ARG A 49 -2.27 24.25 44.10
N PRO A 50 -2.17 23.44 43.03
CA PRO A 50 -1.25 23.76 41.95
C PRO A 50 -1.64 25.15 41.45
N THR A 51 -0.82 26.15 41.78
CA THR A 51 -1.04 27.49 41.28
C THR A 51 -0.77 27.43 39.78
N LEU A 52 -1.43 28.27 38.98
CA LEU A 52 -1.19 28.32 37.53
C LEU A 52 0.31 28.47 37.19
N ARG A 53 1.09 29.07 38.11
CA ARG A 53 2.56 29.19 38.06
C ARG A 53 3.32 27.84 38.10
N SER A 54 2.73 26.76 38.61
CA SER A 54 3.30 25.41 38.59
C SER A 54 3.25 24.75 37.21
N PHE A 55 2.36 25.21 36.33
CA PHE A 55 2.29 24.75 34.93
C PHE A 55 3.21 25.56 34.01
N VAL A 56 3.57 26.78 34.41
CA VAL A 56 4.53 27.66 33.71
C VAL A 56 5.93 27.50 34.30
N ASN A 57 6.41 26.26 34.35
CA ASN A 57 7.80 25.93 34.65
C ASN A 57 8.53 25.65 33.32
N ILE A 58 9.80 26.08 33.21
CA ILE A 58 10.60 25.92 31.98
C ILE A 58 10.54 24.50 31.39
N PRO A 59 10.66 23.40 32.17
CA PRO A 59 10.54 22.04 31.64
C PRO A 59 9.16 21.72 31.05
N ASN A 60 8.08 22.22 31.64
CA ASN A 60 6.72 22.02 31.12
C ASN A 60 6.52 22.79 29.81
N ALA A 61 7.17 23.95 29.64
CA ALA A 61 7.17 24.65 28.36
C ALA A 61 7.90 23.84 27.28
N PHE A 62 9.06 23.25 27.59
CA PHE A 62 9.75 22.34 26.66
C PHE A 62 8.93 21.10 26.30
N ILE A 63 8.27 20.48 27.28
CA ILE A 63 7.38 19.33 27.02
C ILE A 63 6.20 19.76 26.14
N ALA A 64 5.58 20.91 26.40
CA ALA A 64 4.50 21.42 25.57
C ALA A 64 4.95 21.69 24.14
N VAL A 65 6.11 22.32 23.95
CA VAL A 65 6.71 22.53 22.63
C VAL A 65 6.98 21.20 21.94
N TRP A 66 7.55 20.21 22.64
CA TRP A 66 7.80 18.88 22.08
C TRP A 66 6.50 18.18 21.67
N VAL A 67 5.45 18.22 22.49
CA VAL A 67 4.12 17.66 22.14
C VAL A 67 3.53 18.39 20.93
N LEU A 68 3.66 19.71 20.84
CA LEU A 68 3.19 20.48 19.69
C LEU A 68 3.97 20.12 18.42
N LEU A 69 5.29 19.94 18.50
CA LEU A 69 6.12 19.48 17.39
C LEU A 69 5.74 18.07 16.94
N LEU A 70 5.48 17.16 17.89
CA LEU A 70 4.97 15.82 17.57
C LEU A 70 3.60 15.89 16.89
N LEU A 71 2.63 16.65 17.42
CA LEU A 71 1.32 16.80 16.79
C LEU A 71 1.44 17.41 15.39
N TRP A 72 2.35 18.36 15.22
CA TRP A 72 2.63 18.96 13.93
C TRP A 72 3.18 17.94 12.94
N GLY A 73 4.26 17.23 13.29
CA GLY A 73 4.90 16.25 12.40
C GLY A 73 4.02 15.03 12.13
N GLU A 74 3.32 14.52 13.14
CA GLU A 74 2.60 13.25 13.07
C GLU A 74 1.18 13.38 12.52
N ARG A 75 0.57 14.57 12.58
CA ARG A 75 -0.83 14.80 12.18
C ARG A 75 -0.97 15.97 11.23
N TRP A 76 -0.55 17.17 11.62
CA TRP A 76 -0.89 18.38 10.86
C TRP A 76 -0.12 18.49 9.56
N ALA A 77 1.13 18.05 9.48
CA ALA A 77 1.92 18.08 8.25
C ALA A 77 1.24 17.29 7.12
N PHE A 78 0.94 16.01 7.34
CA PHE A 78 0.24 15.15 6.37
C PHE A 78 -1.15 15.68 6.03
N HIS A 79 -1.92 16.08 7.05
CA HIS A 79 -3.26 16.60 6.84
C HIS A 79 -3.24 17.85 5.96
N SER A 80 -2.33 18.79 6.23
CA SER A 80 -2.25 20.06 5.52
C SER A 80 -1.72 19.87 4.11
N ALA A 81 -0.75 18.97 3.90
CA ALA A 81 -0.24 18.63 2.57
C ALA A 81 -1.36 18.10 1.67
N ILE A 82 -2.08 17.06 2.12
CA ILE A 82 -3.16 16.47 1.31
C ILE A 82 -4.37 17.40 1.16
N LYS A 83 -4.69 18.20 2.19
CA LYS A 83 -5.83 19.14 2.14
C LYS A 83 -5.67 20.22 1.06
N GLN A 84 -4.44 20.61 0.73
CA GLN A 84 -4.17 21.54 -0.36
C GLN A 84 -4.57 20.95 -1.71
N CYS A 85 -4.38 19.64 -1.90
CA CYS A 85 -4.71 18.89 -3.11
C CYS A 85 -6.21 18.53 -3.25
N ARG A 86 -7.11 19.08 -2.42
CA ARG A 86 -8.55 18.83 -2.58
C ARG A 86 -9.01 19.22 -3.98
N TRP A 87 -9.79 18.36 -4.60
CA TRP A 87 -10.30 18.51 -5.97
C TRP A 87 -10.92 19.90 -6.23
N GLU A 88 -11.72 20.40 -5.28
CA GLU A 88 -12.35 21.73 -5.32
C GLU A 88 -11.38 22.91 -5.47
N ASN A 89 -10.13 22.74 -5.01
CA ASN A 89 -9.08 23.76 -5.15
C ASN A 89 -8.36 23.68 -6.50
N TRP A 90 -8.43 22.53 -7.19
CA TRP A 90 -7.74 22.31 -8.45
C TRP A 90 -8.57 22.81 -9.63
N GLU A 91 -9.82 22.39 -9.74
CA GLU A 91 -10.70 22.77 -10.85
C GLU A 91 -12.13 23.00 -10.34
N ARG A 92 -12.89 23.81 -11.08
CA ARG A 92 -14.30 24.08 -10.80
C ARG A 92 -15.16 23.41 -11.86
N TRP A 93 -15.87 22.37 -11.44
CA TRP A 93 -16.79 21.66 -12.33
C TRP A 93 -18.22 22.21 -12.23
N PRO A 94 -19.01 22.15 -13.31
CA PRO A 94 -20.45 22.40 -13.26
C PRO A 94 -21.14 21.48 -12.26
N GLN A 95 -22.26 21.92 -11.68
CA GLN A 95 -22.99 21.16 -10.67
C GLN A 95 -23.52 19.80 -11.16
N ALA A 96 -23.69 19.64 -12.47
CA ALA A 96 -24.14 18.40 -13.10
C ALA A 96 -22.99 17.45 -13.49
N ALA A 97 -21.73 17.87 -13.36
CA ALA A 97 -20.59 17.03 -13.74
C ALA A 97 -20.31 15.95 -12.69
N THR A 98 -19.98 14.75 -13.15
CA THR A 98 -19.56 13.61 -12.33
C THR A 98 -18.08 13.31 -12.59
N PRO A 99 -17.15 14.13 -12.05
CA PRO A 99 -15.72 13.94 -12.29
C PRO A 99 -15.25 12.59 -11.78
N HIS A 100 -14.29 12.00 -12.48
CA HIS A 100 -13.58 10.81 -12.04
C HIS A 100 -12.23 11.23 -11.45
N HIS A 101 -12.03 10.96 -10.17
CA HIS A 101 -10.83 11.36 -9.46
C HIS A 101 -9.80 10.24 -9.50
N LEU A 102 -8.71 10.48 -10.23
CA LEU A 102 -7.61 9.53 -10.36
C LEU A 102 -6.37 10.07 -9.63
N VAL A 103 -5.71 9.20 -8.87
CA VAL A 103 -4.43 9.50 -8.22
C VAL A 103 -3.36 8.57 -8.78
N LEU A 104 -2.24 9.17 -9.20
CA LEU A 104 -1.00 8.48 -9.53
C LEU A 104 -0.12 8.43 -8.28
N LEU A 105 0.32 7.24 -7.89
CA LEU A 105 1.16 7.01 -6.71
C LEU A 105 2.44 6.31 -7.18
N ALA A 106 3.59 6.98 -7.08
CA ALA A 106 4.88 6.42 -7.46
C ALA A 106 5.74 6.14 -6.23
N ASP A 107 6.66 5.18 -6.37
CA ASP A 107 7.76 4.92 -5.45
C ASP A 107 7.34 4.81 -3.97
N PRO A 108 6.31 4.02 -3.60
CA PRO A 108 6.06 3.76 -2.18
C PRO A 108 7.25 3.03 -1.55
N GLN A 109 8.02 2.27 -2.35
CA GLN A 109 9.32 1.66 -2.06
C GLN A 109 9.40 1.16 -0.61
N LEU A 110 8.60 0.14 -0.32
CA LEU A 110 8.52 -0.44 1.02
C LEU A 110 9.93 -0.89 1.43
N VAL A 111 10.46 -0.25 2.48
CA VAL A 111 11.83 -0.51 2.91
C VAL A 111 11.94 -1.85 3.61
N ASP A 112 13.13 -2.41 3.52
CA ASP A 112 13.46 -3.75 3.98
C ASP A 112 14.99 -3.85 4.26
N PRO A 113 15.52 -5.04 4.64
CA PRO A 113 16.94 -5.23 4.91
C PRO A 113 17.90 -4.91 3.75
N HIS A 114 17.41 -4.86 2.50
CA HIS A 114 18.17 -4.41 1.34
C HIS A 114 18.43 -2.90 1.38
N THR A 115 17.46 -2.09 1.85
CA THR A 115 17.55 -0.62 1.83
C THR A 115 18.70 -0.07 2.66
N TYR A 116 18.95 -0.68 3.82
CA TYR A 116 20.01 -0.29 4.74
C TYR A 116 20.88 -1.49 5.11
N THR A 117 21.71 -1.89 4.15
CA THR A 117 22.57 -3.09 4.13
C THR A 117 23.49 -3.31 5.34
N GLY A 118 23.62 -2.35 6.26
CA GLY A 118 24.43 -2.46 7.49
C GLY A 118 23.65 -2.22 8.79
N ARG A 119 22.32 -2.09 8.74
CA ARG A 119 21.52 -1.73 9.93
C ARG A 119 21.17 -2.98 10.75
N PRO A 120 21.73 -3.16 11.95
CA PRO A 120 21.46 -4.36 12.75
C PRO A 120 20.06 -4.34 13.36
N TRP A 121 19.55 -5.52 13.70
CA TRP A 121 18.39 -5.64 14.58
C TRP A 121 18.72 -5.05 15.97
N PRO A 122 17.80 -4.29 16.61
CA PRO A 122 16.40 -4.02 16.22
C PRO A 122 16.20 -2.75 15.38
N LEU A 123 17.27 -2.03 15.01
CA LEU A 123 17.15 -0.75 14.29
C LEU A 123 16.54 -0.92 12.90
N SER A 124 16.83 -2.02 12.20
CA SER A 124 16.22 -2.34 10.89
C SER A 124 14.70 -2.44 11.01
N THR A 125 14.22 -3.27 11.93
CA THR A 125 12.78 -3.42 12.21
C THR A 125 12.11 -2.12 12.65
N PHE A 126 12.78 -1.30 13.47
CA PHE A 126 12.26 0.01 13.83
C PHE A 126 12.15 0.94 12.62
N THR A 127 13.08 0.82 11.67
CA THR A 127 13.08 1.61 10.43
C THR A 127 11.90 1.26 9.57
N GLU A 128 11.72 -0.03 9.28
CA GLU A 128 10.57 -0.57 8.55
C GLU A 128 9.26 -0.10 9.20
N LEU A 129 9.13 -0.24 10.52
CA LEU A 129 7.96 0.22 11.25
C LEU A 129 7.73 1.73 11.12
N HIS A 130 8.78 2.53 11.19
CA HIS A 130 8.67 3.98 11.09
C HIS A 130 8.20 4.42 9.69
N THR A 131 8.80 3.84 8.64
CA THR A 131 8.44 4.11 7.24
C THR A 131 7.05 3.59 6.90
N ASP A 132 6.65 2.42 7.40
CA ASP A 132 5.31 1.87 7.20
C ASP A 132 4.26 2.78 7.83
N ASN A 133 4.55 3.33 9.01
CA ASN A 133 3.68 4.31 9.66
C ASN A 133 3.59 5.62 8.88
N TYR A 134 4.70 6.08 8.29
CA TYR A 134 4.70 7.23 7.40
C TYR A 134 3.76 7.00 6.19
N LEU A 135 3.96 5.89 5.47
CA LEU A 135 3.16 5.52 4.30
C LEU A 135 1.68 5.37 4.68
N ARG A 136 1.39 4.64 5.78
CA ARG A 136 0.03 4.44 6.29
C ARG A 136 -0.66 5.75 6.60
N ARG A 137 0.01 6.72 7.23
CA ARG A 137 -0.56 8.04 7.55
C ARG A 137 -0.82 8.88 6.31
N SER A 138 0.14 8.90 5.38
CA SER A 138 0.00 9.60 4.11
C SER A 138 -1.19 9.05 3.33
N TYR A 139 -1.24 7.73 3.14
CA TYR A 139 -2.29 7.05 2.41
C TYR A 139 -3.67 7.16 3.10
N THR A 140 -3.71 7.07 4.43
CA THR A 140 -4.96 7.30 5.20
C THR A 140 -5.52 8.70 4.95
N ASN A 141 -4.67 9.74 4.96
CA ASN A 141 -5.14 11.09 4.68
C ASN A 141 -5.58 11.25 3.22
N LEU A 142 -4.84 10.66 2.27
CA LEU A 142 -5.20 10.61 0.86
C LEU A 142 -6.62 10.01 0.68
N GLN A 143 -6.88 8.84 1.27
CA GLN A 143 -8.19 8.20 1.21
C GLN A 143 -9.30 9.05 1.85
N LEU A 144 -9.09 9.53 3.08
CA LEU A 144 -10.11 10.27 3.82
C LEU A 144 -10.41 11.67 3.26
N LYS A 145 -9.44 12.31 2.59
CA LYS A 145 -9.56 13.71 2.13
C LYS A 145 -9.82 13.83 0.64
N LEU A 146 -9.15 13.03 -0.17
CA LEU A 146 -9.31 13.07 -1.62
C LEU A 146 -10.37 12.06 -2.07
N ARG A 147 -10.53 10.92 -1.39
CA ARG A 147 -11.48 9.86 -1.79
C ARG A 147 -11.41 9.56 -3.29
N PRO A 148 -10.24 9.19 -3.83
CA PRO A 148 -10.10 8.95 -5.26
C PRO A 148 -10.92 7.74 -5.70
N ASP A 149 -11.41 7.81 -6.93
CA ASP A 149 -12.10 6.72 -7.60
C ASP A 149 -11.08 5.67 -8.09
N THR A 150 -9.97 6.12 -8.68
CA THR A 150 -8.89 5.24 -9.11
C THR A 150 -7.56 5.61 -8.46
N ILE A 151 -6.81 4.60 -8.02
CA ILE A 151 -5.40 4.75 -7.64
C ILE A 151 -4.55 3.89 -8.57
N PHE A 152 -3.58 4.53 -9.22
CA PHE A 152 -2.65 3.90 -10.14
C PHE A 152 -1.25 3.96 -9.53
N PHE A 153 -0.65 2.80 -9.25
CA PHE A 153 0.74 2.74 -8.81
C PHE A 153 1.68 2.73 -10.00
N LEU A 154 2.79 3.46 -9.88
CA LEU A 154 3.74 3.69 -10.96
C LEU A 154 5.07 2.95 -10.77
N GLY A 155 5.05 1.76 -10.18
CA GLY A 155 6.24 0.94 -9.93
C GLY A 155 6.97 1.27 -8.62
N ASP A 156 8.08 0.55 -8.43
CA ASP A 156 8.93 0.53 -7.23
C ASP A 156 8.09 0.37 -5.95
N LEU A 157 7.33 -0.73 -5.93
CA LEU A 157 6.45 -1.07 -4.81
C LEU A 157 7.26 -1.47 -3.57
N PHE A 158 8.32 -2.24 -3.81
CA PHE A 158 9.28 -2.72 -2.81
C PHE A 158 10.67 -2.20 -3.13
N ASP A 159 11.54 -2.10 -2.13
CA ASP A 159 12.95 -1.75 -2.37
C ASP A 159 13.81 -2.96 -2.79
N GLY A 160 13.65 -4.08 -2.08
CA GLY A 160 14.33 -5.36 -2.29
C GLY A 160 13.50 -6.40 -3.05
N GLY A 161 12.43 -5.99 -3.74
CA GLY A 161 11.45 -6.91 -4.35
C GLY A 161 12.05 -7.98 -5.27
N ARG A 162 13.13 -7.63 -5.97
CA ARG A 162 13.88 -8.53 -6.87
C ARG A 162 14.92 -9.42 -6.19
N GLU A 163 15.29 -9.13 -4.94
CA GLU A 163 16.47 -9.74 -4.29
C GLU A 163 16.12 -11.05 -3.56
N TRP A 164 14.86 -11.22 -3.16
CA TRP A 164 14.43 -12.39 -2.38
C TRP A 164 14.14 -13.60 -3.27
N ALA A 165 14.68 -14.76 -2.84
CA ALA A 165 14.48 -16.03 -3.52
C ALA A 165 12.99 -16.34 -3.76
N THR A 166 12.67 -16.93 -4.91
CA THR A 166 11.30 -17.27 -5.30
C THR A 166 11.02 -18.76 -5.09
N MET A 167 9.74 -19.15 -5.00
CA MET A 167 9.36 -20.57 -4.88
C MET A 167 9.84 -21.44 -6.06
N ARG A 168 9.90 -20.87 -7.27
CA ARG A 168 10.31 -21.58 -8.49
C ARG A 168 11.83 -21.72 -8.64
N GLY A 169 12.62 -21.15 -7.74
CA GLY A 169 14.02 -21.50 -7.56
C GLY A 169 14.91 -21.21 -8.77
N ASP A 170 15.09 -19.93 -9.10
CA ASP A 170 16.27 -19.45 -9.84
C ASP A 170 16.45 -17.95 -9.59
N THR A 171 17.11 -17.61 -8.48
CA THR A 171 17.50 -16.24 -8.14
C THR A 171 19.01 -16.07 -8.10
N GLU A 172 19.77 -17.01 -8.64
CA GLU A 172 21.21 -16.85 -8.74
C GLU A 172 21.52 -15.78 -9.77
N ASP A 173 22.37 -14.82 -9.41
CA ASP A 173 22.89 -13.91 -10.42
C ASP A 173 23.95 -14.65 -11.24
N PRO A 174 23.89 -14.54 -12.59
CA PRO A 174 25.01 -14.95 -13.41
C PRO A 174 26.32 -14.28 -12.98
N GLU A 175 27.46 -14.88 -13.32
CA GLU A 175 28.78 -14.36 -12.94
C GLU A 175 29.01 -12.90 -13.40
N TRP A 176 28.53 -12.56 -14.60
CA TRP A 176 28.67 -11.21 -15.15
C TRP A 176 27.87 -10.18 -14.34
N GLN A 177 26.68 -10.53 -13.85
CA GLN A 177 25.84 -9.67 -13.03
C GLN A 177 26.42 -9.54 -11.62
N THR A 178 26.95 -10.63 -11.07
CA THR A 178 27.64 -10.62 -9.76
C THR A 178 28.82 -9.66 -9.75
N LYS A 179 29.60 -9.57 -10.84
CA LYS A 179 30.73 -8.63 -10.99
C LYS A 179 30.31 -7.16 -11.04
N GLN A 180 29.06 -6.88 -11.41
CA GLN A 180 28.53 -5.52 -11.51
C GLN A 180 27.87 -5.03 -10.22
N ARG A 181 27.65 -5.89 -9.22
CA ARG A 181 27.08 -5.48 -7.94
C ARG A 181 28.03 -4.55 -7.19
N ALA A 182 27.45 -3.64 -6.40
CA ALA A 182 28.23 -2.84 -5.47
C ALA A 182 28.94 -3.75 -4.46
N LYS A 183 30.15 -3.37 -4.01
CA LYS A 183 31.01 -4.25 -3.21
C LYS A 183 30.39 -4.64 -1.87
N ASP A 184 29.66 -3.70 -1.27
CA ASP A 184 28.90 -3.86 -0.04
C ASP A 184 27.72 -4.81 -0.21
N GLU A 185 26.94 -4.67 -1.28
CA GLU A 185 25.86 -5.62 -1.60
C GLU A 185 26.40 -7.02 -1.91
N ALA A 186 27.47 -7.12 -2.71
CA ALA A 186 28.06 -8.39 -3.11
C ALA A 186 28.50 -9.24 -1.89
N ALA A 187 28.94 -8.60 -0.81
CA ALA A 187 29.27 -9.28 0.44
C ALA A 187 28.04 -9.84 1.18
N LEU A 188 26.85 -9.30 0.93
CA LEU A 188 25.60 -9.63 1.63
C LEU A 188 24.68 -10.55 0.82
N VAL A 189 24.86 -10.68 -0.50
CA VAL A 189 24.04 -11.57 -1.35
C VAL A 189 23.97 -12.99 -0.78
N GLY A 190 25.09 -13.55 -0.32
CA GLY A 190 25.11 -14.89 0.29
C GLY A 190 24.32 -14.96 1.60
N TYR A 191 24.33 -13.89 2.39
CA TYR A 191 23.50 -13.77 3.59
C TYR A 191 22.01 -13.65 3.22
N TRP A 192 21.67 -12.82 2.24
CA TRP A 192 20.29 -12.65 1.80
C TRP A 192 19.70 -13.94 1.27
N LYS A 193 20.39 -14.63 0.35
CA LYS A 193 19.95 -15.93 -0.19
C LYS A 193 19.67 -16.97 0.90
N LYS A 194 20.39 -16.92 2.03
CA LYS A 194 20.24 -17.86 3.13
C LYS A 194 19.08 -17.50 4.07
N ASN A 195 18.81 -16.20 4.28
CA ASN A 195 17.90 -15.74 5.32
C ASN A 195 16.58 -15.17 4.79
N TYR A 196 16.54 -14.74 3.52
CA TYR A 196 15.39 -14.13 2.87
C TYR A 196 15.03 -14.90 1.61
N GLY A 197 13.76 -15.27 1.51
CA GLY A 197 13.21 -16.00 0.37
C GLY A 197 11.72 -15.71 0.22
N GLU A 198 10.99 -16.64 -0.39
CA GLU A 198 9.58 -16.42 -0.75
C GLU A 198 8.73 -16.04 0.46
N SER A 199 8.93 -16.70 1.61
CA SER A 199 8.18 -16.40 2.84
C SER A 199 8.43 -15.00 3.38
N PHE A 200 9.61 -14.42 3.13
CA PHE A 200 9.92 -13.05 3.51
C PHE A 200 9.25 -12.07 2.55
N TRP A 201 9.37 -12.30 1.24
CA TRP A 201 8.68 -11.50 0.23
C TRP A 201 7.16 -11.50 0.44
N MET A 202 6.58 -12.64 0.83
CA MET A 202 5.15 -12.73 1.17
C MET A 202 4.76 -11.86 2.38
N GLN A 203 5.65 -11.68 3.37
CA GLN A 203 5.41 -10.77 4.48
C GLN A 203 5.45 -9.32 4.04
N GLU A 204 6.32 -8.98 3.09
CA GLU A 204 6.36 -7.63 2.49
C GLU A 204 5.11 -7.36 1.67
N TYR A 205 4.66 -8.33 0.86
CA TYR A 205 3.38 -8.24 0.16
C TYR A 205 2.21 -8.05 1.14
N GLU A 206 2.21 -8.76 2.27
CA GLU A 206 1.21 -8.57 3.31
C GLU A 206 1.30 -7.17 3.95
N ARG A 207 2.52 -6.65 4.21
CA ARG A 207 2.74 -5.27 4.69
C ARG A 207 2.18 -4.26 3.69
N PHE A 208 2.47 -4.42 2.40
CA PHE A 208 1.93 -3.59 1.33
C PHE A 208 0.40 -3.63 1.32
N GLY A 209 -0.20 -4.83 1.36
CA GLY A 209 -1.64 -5.02 1.40
C GLY A 209 -2.30 -4.34 2.60
N LYS A 210 -1.72 -4.47 3.80
CA LYS A 210 -2.21 -3.80 5.03
C LYS A 210 -2.20 -2.28 4.96
N ILE A 211 -1.30 -1.71 4.17
CA ILE A 211 -1.19 -0.26 3.99
C ILE A 211 -2.12 0.21 2.88
N PHE A 212 -2.09 -0.43 1.71
CA PHE A 212 -2.71 0.11 0.50
C PHE A 212 -4.05 -0.55 0.13
N PHE A 213 -4.17 -1.87 0.28
CA PHE A 213 -5.38 -2.62 -0.09
C PHE A 213 -6.44 -2.57 1.01
N ASP A 214 -6.07 -2.87 2.25
CA ASP A 214 -7.00 -2.86 3.39
C ASP A 214 -7.61 -1.48 3.62
N LEU A 215 -6.82 -0.42 3.40
CA LEU A 215 -7.24 0.96 3.59
C LEU A 215 -7.89 1.57 2.34
N PHE A 216 -7.95 0.86 1.21
CA PHE A 216 -8.48 1.41 -0.04
C PHE A 216 -9.91 1.95 0.13
N ASN A 217 -10.75 1.24 0.89
CA ASN A 217 -12.16 1.61 1.12
C ASN A 217 -12.38 2.53 2.33
N LEU A 218 -11.31 3.05 2.93
CA LEU A 218 -11.41 3.89 4.11
C LEU A 218 -12.14 5.21 3.80
N GLY A 219 -13.15 5.54 4.60
CA GLY A 219 -13.93 6.77 4.48
C GLY A 219 -15.12 6.69 3.53
N ASN A 220 -15.28 5.60 2.76
CA ASN A 220 -16.48 5.37 1.95
C ASN A 220 -16.67 3.89 1.54
N PRO A 221 -16.94 2.98 2.50
CA PRO A 221 -17.04 1.53 2.21
C PRO A 221 -18.27 1.15 1.38
N THR A 222 -19.22 2.06 1.18
CA THR A 222 -20.50 1.82 0.49
C THR A 222 -20.75 2.77 -0.68
N SER A 223 -19.74 3.51 -1.15
CA SER A 223 -19.93 4.35 -2.35
C SER A 223 -20.30 3.49 -3.53
N GLN A 224 -21.54 3.64 -3.98
CA GLN A 224 -21.92 3.24 -5.32
C GLN A 224 -21.07 4.04 -6.32
N ALA A 225 -20.73 3.40 -7.43
CA ALA A 225 -20.09 4.09 -8.54
C ALA A 225 -20.96 5.27 -9.00
N ASN A 226 -20.34 6.38 -9.39
CA ASN A 226 -21.07 7.43 -10.08
C ASN A 226 -21.70 6.86 -11.38
N PRO A 227 -22.84 7.40 -11.85
CA PRO A 227 -23.45 6.96 -13.09
C PRO A 227 -22.44 6.90 -14.25
N GLY A 228 -22.41 5.77 -14.96
CA GLY A 228 -21.48 5.54 -16.07
C GLY A 228 -20.05 5.16 -15.67
N GLN A 229 -19.76 4.98 -14.38
CA GLN A 229 -18.46 4.50 -13.89
C GLN A 229 -18.55 3.07 -13.35
N ARG A 230 -17.45 2.32 -13.40
CA ARG A 230 -17.36 0.95 -12.87
C ARG A 230 -17.17 0.85 -11.36
N GLY A 231 -16.96 2.00 -10.70
CA GLY A 231 -16.66 2.07 -9.28
C GLY A 231 -15.17 2.24 -9.02
N ARG A 232 -14.79 2.08 -7.76
CA ARG A 232 -13.43 2.37 -7.31
C ARG A 232 -12.47 1.26 -7.72
N LYS A 233 -11.27 1.63 -8.17
CA LYS A 233 -10.26 0.70 -8.67
C LYS A 233 -8.86 1.01 -8.14
N ILE A 234 -8.10 -0.04 -7.85
CA ILE A 234 -6.66 0.03 -7.60
C ILE A 234 -5.93 -0.74 -8.70
N ILE A 235 -4.91 -0.12 -9.28
CA ILE A 235 -4.05 -0.71 -10.29
C ILE A 235 -2.63 -0.64 -9.76
N ALA A 236 -2.08 -1.79 -9.38
CA ALA A 236 -0.72 -1.89 -8.84
C ALA A 236 0.19 -2.81 -9.66
N SER A 237 -0.19 -3.08 -10.90
CA SER A 237 0.49 -4.06 -11.75
C SER A 237 1.67 -3.50 -12.53
N LEU A 238 1.92 -2.18 -12.51
CA LEU A 238 3.08 -1.61 -13.19
C LEU A 238 4.32 -1.81 -12.30
N PRO A 239 5.35 -2.56 -12.75
CA PRO A 239 6.58 -2.75 -12.01
C PRO A 239 7.55 -1.57 -12.19
N GLY A 240 8.45 -1.40 -11.23
CA GLY A 240 9.67 -0.62 -11.38
C GLY A 240 10.94 -1.49 -11.32
N ASN A 241 12.11 -0.84 -11.33
CA ASN A 241 13.40 -1.53 -11.31
C ASN A 241 13.73 -2.15 -9.95
N HIS A 242 13.14 -1.66 -8.87
CA HIS A 242 13.28 -2.30 -7.56
C HIS A 242 12.45 -3.58 -7.44
N ASP A 243 11.33 -3.65 -8.14
CA ASP A 243 10.46 -4.81 -8.16
C ASP A 243 11.04 -5.98 -8.99
N LEU A 244 11.55 -5.69 -10.20
CA LEU A 244 11.97 -6.72 -11.16
C LEU A 244 13.48 -6.77 -11.44
N GLY A 245 14.19 -5.67 -11.25
CA GLY A 245 15.50 -5.43 -11.84
C GLY A 245 15.42 -4.60 -13.12
N PHE A 246 16.53 -4.52 -13.86
CA PHE A 246 16.62 -3.67 -15.06
C PHE A 246 17.29 -4.41 -16.22
N GLY A 247 16.63 -4.42 -17.38
CA GLY A 247 17.16 -5.00 -18.60
C GLY A 247 17.53 -6.48 -18.46
N ALA A 248 18.72 -6.85 -18.94
CA ALA A 248 19.25 -8.22 -18.89
C ALA A 248 19.36 -8.82 -17.47
N LYS A 249 19.20 -8.00 -16.42
CA LYS A 249 19.28 -8.41 -15.01
C LYS A 249 17.96 -8.94 -14.46
N ILE A 250 16.87 -8.80 -15.21
CA ILE A 250 15.55 -9.25 -14.79
C ILE A 250 15.50 -10.77 -14.81
N LYS A 251 15.04 -11.35 -13.70
CA LYS A 251 14.90 -12.80 -13.56
C LYS A 251 13.46 -13.20 -13.78
N MET A 252 13.26 -14.18 -14.66
CA MET A 252 11.92 -14.67 -15.01
C MET A 252 11.09 -15.09 -13.78
N PRO A 253 11.63 -15.83 -12.78
CA PRO A 253 10.86 -16.16 -11.59
C PRO A 253 10.43 -14.96 -10.74
N VAL A 254 11.20 -13.86 -10.77
CA VAL A 254 10.86 -12.62 -10.04
C VAL A 254 9.72 -11.90 -10.76
N ARG A 255 9.81 -11.77 -12.09
CA ARG A 255 8.74 -11.21 -12.93
C ARG A 255 7.44 -11.99 -12.79
N ASP A 256 7.51 -13.32 -12.94
CA ASP A 256 6.36 -14.21 -12.80
C ASP A 256 5.70 -14.08 -11.42
N ARG A 257 6.50 -13.97 -10.35
CA ARG A 257 5.97 -13.73 -9.00
C ARG A 257 5.26 -12.38 -8.94
N PHE A 258 5.90 -11.30 -9.40
CA PHE A 258 5.28 -9.98 -9.38
C PHE A 258 3.94 -9.97 -10.13
N GLU A 259 3.90 -10.49 -11.36
CA GLU A 259 2.67 -10.54 -12.16
C GLU A 259 1.59 -11.45 -11.55
N ALA A 260 1.98 -12.54 -10.86
CA ALA A 260 1.02 -13.40 -10.19
C ALA A 260 0.28 -12.71 -9.04
N PHE A 261 0.92 -11.75 -8.35
CA PHE A 261 0.34 -11.06 -7.20
C PHE A 261 -0.28 -9.70 -7.55
N PHE A 262 0.32 -8.96 -8.47
CA PHE A 262 -0.13 -7.61 -8.83
C PHE A 262 -0.91 -7.55 -10.15
N GLY A 263 -0.80 -8.58 -10.99
CA GLY A 263 -1.43 -8.68 -12.31
C GLY A 263 -0.47 -8.34 -13.45
N GLU A 264 -0.99 -8.41 -14.68
CA GLU A 264 -0.21 -8.15 -15.91
C GLU A 264 0.38 -6.73 -15.93
N ALA A 265 1.68 -6.64 -16.22
CA ALA A 265 2.36 -5.34 -16.31
C ALA A 265 2.00 -4.56 -17.58
N ASN A 266 1.87 -5.27 -18.70
CA ASN A 266 1.57 -4.71 -20.02
C ASN A 266 0.07 -4.78 -20.29
N ARG A 267 -0.65 -3.65 -20.13
CA ARG A 267 -2.11 -3.64 -20.14
C ARG A 267 -2.68 -2.33 -20.65
N VAL A 268 -3.95 -2.38 -21.08
CA VAL A 268 -4.71 -1.21 -21.50
C VAL A 268 -5.94 -1.09 -20.61
N ASP A 269 -6.09 0.06 -19.95
CA ASP A 269 -7.25 0.39 -19.12
C ASP A 269 -7.99 1.58 -19.69
N VAL A 270 -9.31 1.47 -19.83
CA VAL A 270 -10.17 2.62 -20.06
C VAL A 270 -10.70 3.07 -18.70
N ILE A 271 -10.38 4.30 -18.33
CA ILE A 271 -10.73 4.88 -17.03
C ILE A 271 -11.43 6.20 -17.29
N ALA A 272 -12.72 6.25 -16.92
CA ALA A 272 -13.64 7.29 -17.37
C ALA A 272 -13.62 7.42 -18.90
N ASN A 273 -13.16 8.55 -19.42
CA ASN A 273 -13.05 8.84 -20.87
C ASN A 273 -11.62 8.80 -21.41
N HIS A 274 -10.65 8.28 -20.64
CA HIS A 274 -9.25 8.22 -21.04
C HIS A 274 -8.79 6.77 -21.19
N THR A 275 -7.89 6.53 -22.14
CA THR A 275 -7.19 5.24 -22.28
C THR A 275 -5.80 5.36 -21.68
N PHE A 276 -5.49 4.49 -20.73
CA PHE A 276 -4.17 4.32 -20.12
C PHE A 276 -3.51 3.07 -20.70
N VAL A 277 -2.24 3.18 -21.06
CA VAL A 277 -1.42 2.07 -21.54
C VAL A 277 -0.24 1.93 -20.59
N SER A 278 -0.22 0.82 -19.86
CA SER A 278 0.90 0.44 -19.00
C SER A 278 1.86 -0.43 -19.78
N ILE A 279 3.16 -0.12 -19.65
CA ILE A 279 4.24 -0.80 -20.35
C ILE A 279 5.31 -1.13 -19.32
N ASP A 280 5.71 -2.41 -19.27
CA ASP A 280 6.88 -2.87 -18.54
C ASP A 280 8.15 -2.39 -19.24
N SER A 281 8.53 -1.14 -18.96
CA SER A 281 9.69 -0.51 -19.57
C SER A 281 11.02 -1.13 -19.10
N VAL A 282 11.06 -1.72 -17.90
CA VAL A 282 12.27 -2.35 -17.37
C VAL A 282 12.56 -3.67 -18.07
N SER A 283 11.53 -4.45 -18.41
CA SER A 283 11.70 -5.64 -19.26
C SER A 283 11.97 -5.28 -20.72
N LEU A 284 11.32 -4.23 -21.24
CA LEU A 284 11.58 -3.75 -22.60
C LEU A 284 13.04 -3.35 -22.82
N SER A 285 13.69 -2.77 -21.80
CA SER A 285 15.10 -2.35 -21.90
C SER A 285 16.07 -3.53 -22.09
N ALA A 286 15.66 -4.76 -21.76
CA ALA A 286 16.47 -5.95 -22.01
C ALA A 286 16.68 -6.21 -23.52
N GLY A 287 15.79 -5.67 -24.36
CA GLY A 287 15.90 -5.74 -25.81
C GLY A 287 16.87 -4.72 -26.41
N ALA A 288 17.40 -3.77 -25.64
CA ALA A 288 18.42 -2.83 -26.13
C ALA A 288 19.82 -3.47 -26.20
N ASP A 289 20.14 -4.35 -25.24
CA ASP A 289 21.45 -5.03 -25.12
C ASP A 289 21.44 -6.40 -25.82
N LYS A 290 21.12 -6.43 -27.12
CA LYS A 290 21.01 -7.69 -27.90
C LYS A 290 22.34 -8.43 -28.12
N SER A 291 23.45 -7.86 -27.69
CA SER A 291 24.80 -8.29 -28.10
C SER A 291 25.51 -9.28 -27.17
N GLU A 292 25.02 -9.53 -25.95
CA GLU A 292 25.74 -10.40 -24.99
C GLU A 292 24.91 -11.56 -24.41
N ILE A 293 23.58 -11.44 -24.31
CA ILE A 293 22.72 -12.44 -23.65
C ILE A 293 21.37 -12.53 -24.38
N ASP A 294 20.91 -13.75 -24.67
CA ASP A 294 19.58 -13.98 -25.23
C ASP A 294 18.51 -13.77 -24.16
N ASN A 295 18.06 -12.52 -23.99
CA ASN A 295 17.00 -12.13 -23.06
C ASN A 295 15.63 -12.04 -23.73
N ARG A 296 15.42 -12.79 -24.81
CA ARG A 296 14.17 -12.73 -25.58
C ARG A 296 12.93 -12.96 -24.71
N ASP A 297 12.99 -13.89 -23.76
CA ASP A 297 11.87 -14.18 -22.86
C ASP A 297 11.49 -12.99 -21.95
N VAL A 298 12.43 -12.06 -21.73
CA VAL A 298 12.21 -10.84 -20.95
C VAL A 298 11.51 -9.76 -21.79
N TYR A 299 12.07 -9.38 -22.93
CA TYR A 299 11.57 -8.22 -23.71
C TYR A 299 10.49 -8.58 -24.75
N ALA A 300 10.48 -9.80 -25.30
CA ALA A 300 9.57 -10.17 -26.39
C ALA A 300 8.08 -10.07 -26.00
N PRO A 301 7.64 -10.44 -24.78
CA PRO A 301 6.25 -10.23 -24.37
C PRO A 301 5.82 -8.75 -24.43
N VAL A 302 6.74 -7.83 -24.14
CA VAL A 302 6.48 -6.38 -24.22
C VAL A 302 6.39 -5.94 -25.69
N GLU A 303 7.30 -6.40 -26.55
CA GLU A 303 7.25 -6.12 -27.99
C GLU A 303 5.95 -6.66 -28.64
N GLU A 304 5.53 -7.88 -28.27
CA GLU A 304 4.26 -8.46 -28.73
C GLU A 304 3.06 -7.65 -28.26
N PHE A 305 3.05 -7.21 -27.00
CA PHE A 305 2.02 -6.31 -26.49
C PHE A 305 1.95 -5.00 -27.29
N LEU A 306 3.10 -4.38 -27.55
CA LEU A 306 3.19 -3.13 -28.30
C LEU A 306 2.72 -3.31 -29.76
N ALA A 307 3.07 -4.42 -30.40
CA ALA A 307 2.60 -4.75 -31.74
C ALA A 307 1.06 -4.90 -31.79
N GLY A 308 0.46 -5.47 -30.75
CA GLY A 308 -0.99 -5.67 -30.62
C GLY A 308 -1.75 -4.54 -29.91
N VAL A 309 -1.11 -3.43 -29.53
CA VAL A 309 -1.70 -2.45 -28.58
C VAL A 309 -2.97 -1.78 -29.13
N GLN A 310 -3.04 -1.54 -30.44
CA GLN A 310 -4.21 -0.90 -31.06
C GLN A 310 -5.44 -1.81 -30.98
N ALA A 311 -5.30 -3.10 -31.30
CA ALA A 311 -6.37 -4.09 -31.15
C ALA A 311 -6.83 -4.21 -29.68
N ARG A 312 -5.86 -4.25 -28.75
CA ARG A 312 -6.14 -4.28 -27.30
C ARG A 312 -6.90 -3.04 -26.84
N LYS A 313 -6.52 -1.86 -27.32
CA LYS A 313 -7.21 -0.58 -27.07
C LYS A 313 -8.64 -0.62 -27.59
N ARG A 314 -8.85 -0.99 -28.86
CA ARG A 314 -10.19 -1.09 -29.46
C ARG A 314 -11.10 -2.01 -28.65
N ARG A 315 -10.57 -3.18 -28.26
CA ARG A 315 -11.29 -4.14 -27.41
C ARG A 315 -11.61 -3.59 -26.02
N ALA A 316 -10.69 -2.86 -25.38
CA ALA A 316 -10.92 -2.25 -24.08
C ALA A 316 -11.99 -1.15 -24.15
N ILE A 317 -11.96 -0.32 -25.19
CA ILE A 317 -12.97 0.72 -25.46
C ILE A 317 -14.34 0.08 -25.73
N ALA A 318 -14.40 -0.92 -26.61
CA ALA A 318 -15.64 -1.62 -26.91
C ALA A 318 -16.27 -2.22 -25.64
N ARG A 319 -15.46 -2.81 -24.75
CA ARG A 319 -15.93 -3.33 -23.46
C ARG A 319 -16.50 -2.23 -22.56
N GLU A 320 -15.89 -1.06 -22.54
CA GLU A 320 -16.38 0.07 -21.73
C GLU A 320 -17.67 0.66 -22.29
N LEU A 321 -17.76 0.83 -23.61
CA LEU A 321 -18.96 1.32 -24.27
C LEU A 321 -20.16 0.38 -24.05
N ARG A 322 -19.94 -0.93 -24.10
CA ARG A 322 -20.97 -1.93 -23.78
C ARG A 322 -21.46 -1.79 -22.34
N TYR A 323 -20.54 -1.63 -21.38
CA TYR A 323 -20.89 -1.42 -19.98
C TYR A 323 -21.74 -0.15 -19.79
N ILE A 324 -21.36 0.96 -20.43
CA ILE A 324 -22.12 2.22 -20.37
C ILE A 324 -23.53 2.05 -20.96
N ARG A 325 -23.68 1.24 -22.02
CA ARG A 325 -24.98 0.90 -22.63
C ARG A 325 -25.81 -0.09 -21.79
N GLY A 326 -25.27 -0.62 -20.70
CA GLY A 326 -25.93 -1.64 -19.89
C GLY A 326 -26.00 -3.01 -20.57
N GLU A 327 -25.18 -3.23 -21.60
CA GLU A 327 -25.05 -4.52 -22.28
C GLU A 327 -24.27 -5.52 -21.40
N PRO A 328 -24.59 -6.82 -21.45
CA PRO A 328 -23.85 -7.83 -20.71
C PRO A 328 -22.38 -7.87 -21.15
N GLU A 329 -21.47 -7.81 -20.17
CA GLU A 329 -20.03 -7.64 -20.37
C GLU A 329 -19.37 -8.82 -21.11
N GLU A 330 -19.92 -10.02 -20.99
CA GLU A 330 -19.46 -11.22 -21.67
C GLU A 330 -20.65 -12.09 -22.09
N LEU A 331 -20.59 -12.65 -23.30
CA LEU A 331 -21.27 -13.90 -23.61
C LEU A 331 -20.74 -14.93 -22.60
N LYS A 332 -21.52 -15.21 -21.54
CA LYS A 332 -21.30 -16.39 -20.69
C LYS A 332 -21.46 -17.63 -21.56
N HIS A 333 -20.44 -17.98 -22.34
CA HIS A 333 -20.38 -19.29 -22.93
C HIS A 333 -20.37 -20.29 -21.77
N PRO A 334 -21.27 -21.28 -21.76
CA PRO A 334 -21.21 -22.32 -20.74
C PRO A 334 -19.82 -22.94 -20.80
N ARG A 335 -19.10 -22.92 -19.68
CA ARG A 335 -17.79 -23.59 -19.55
C ARG A 335 -18.02 -25.09 -19.71
N LYS A 336 -17.96 -25.56 -20.95
CA LYS A 336 -18.08 -26.97 -21.29
C LYS A 336 -16.67 -27.47 -21.53
N VAL A 337 -16.14 -28.25 -20.59
CA VAL A 337 -14.90 -29.00 -20.82
C VAL A 337 -15.19 -29.98 -21.95
N GLN A 338 -14.45 -29.87 -23.04
CA GLN A 338 -14.52 -30.80 -24.15
C GLN A 338 -13.13 -31.42 -24.32
N ASP A 339 -13.12 -32.71 -24.62
CA ASP A 339 -11.90 -33.44 -24.93
C ASP A 339 -11.28 -32.88 -26.22
N THR A 340 -9.96 -32.73 -26.26
CA THR A 340 -9.27 -32.10 -27.40
C THR A 340 -9.27 -32.98 -28.66
N ASP A 341 -9.59 -34.26 -28.51
CA ASP A 341 -9.65 -35.22 -29.60
C ASP A 341 -10.87 -34.94 -30.51
N GLY A 342 -10.61 -34.28 -31.65
CA GLY A 342 -11.59 -34.02 -32.70
C GLY A 342 -12.24 -32.63 -32.68
N LEU A 343 -11.74 -31.72 -31.83
CA LEU A 343 -12.29 -30.38 -31.70
C LEU A 343 -11.73 -29.44 -32.78
N VAL A 344 -12.52 -29.19 -33.82
CA VAL A 344 -12.22 -28.20 -34.85
C VAL A 344 -12.86 -26.87 -34.44
N LEU A 345 -12.08 -26.00 -33.79
CA LEU A 345 -12.50 -24.63 -33.53
C LEU A 345 -12.54 -23.88 -34.87
N LYS A 346 -13.71 -23.34 -35.24
CA LYS A 346 -13.80 -22.43 -36.38
C LYS A 346 -13.40 -21.05 -35.90
N GLU A 347 -12.79 -20.26 -36.78
CA GLU A 347 -12.40 -18.87 -36.48
C GLU A 347 -13.60 -18.00 -36.07
N SER A 348 -14.81 -18.35 -36.52
CA SER A 348 -16.09 -17.75 -36.09
C SER A 348 -16.52 -18.08 -34.65
N ASP A 349 -15.95 -19.13 -34.04
CA ASP A 349 -16.24 -19.54 -32.67
C ASP A 349 -15.35 -18.78 -31.66
N LEU A 350 -14.32 -18.09 -32.16
CA LEU A 350 -13.46 -17.21 -31.39
C LEU A 350 -14.00 -15.79 -31.50
N LEU A 351 -14.12 -15.08 -30.36
CA LEU A 351 -14.33 -13.63 -30.41
C LEU A 351 -13.17 -13.02 -31.21
N PRO A 352 -13.45 -12.12 -32.18
CA PRO A 352 -12.40 -11.52 -32.98
C PRO A 352 -11.36 -10.87 -32.07
N LEU A 353 -10.09 -11.23 -32.29
CA LEU A 353 -8.93 -10.71 -31.54
C LEU A 353 -8.88 -9.17 -31.60
N ASP A 354 -9.40 -8.61 -32.68
CA ASP A 354 -9.54 -7.19 -32.95
C ASP A 354 -10.95 -6.90 -33.48
N PRO A 355 -11.77 -6.07 -32.80
CA PRO A 355 -13.08 -5.68 -33.31
C PRO A 355 -13.04 -4.80 -34.56
N GLY A 356 -11.85 -4.40 -35.04
CA GLY A 356 -11.68 -3.61 -36.25
C GLY A 356 -11.97 -2.11 -36.02
N GLU A 357 -11.75 -1.31 -37.06
CA GLU A 357 -11.90 0.16 -37.00
C GLU A 357 -13.35 0.66 -37.17
N GLU A 358 -14.35 -0.23 -37.19
CA GLU A 358 -15.74 0.16 -37.48
C GLU A 358 -16.24 1.30 -36.56
N ASN A 359 -16.37 2.47 -37.20
CA ASN A 359 -16.97 3.74 -36.81
C ASN A 359 -17.20 3.98 -35.32
N SER A 360 -16.20 4.56 -34.66
CA SER A 360 -16.36 5.27 -33.38
C SER A 360 -17.16 6.59 -33.50
N ASN A 361 -18.02 6.72 -34.52
CA ASN A 361 -18.73 7.95 -34.90
C ASN A 361 -20.26 7.85 -34.80
N ASP A 362 -20.83 6.74 -34.31
CA ASP A 362 -22.28 6.60 -34.10
C ASP A 362 -22.66 6.55 -32.60
#